data_AF-A0A7C2AKH5-F1
#
_entry.id   AF-A0A7C2AKH5-F1
#
_cell.length_a   1.000
_cell.length_b   1.000
_cell.length_c   1.000
_cell.angle_alpha   90.00
_cell.angle_beta   90.00
_cell.angle_gamma   90.00
#
_symmetry.space_group_name_H-M   'P 1'
#
loop_
_entity.id
_entity.type
_entity.pdbx_description
1 polymer ?
#
loop_
_entity_poly.entity_id
_entity_poly.type
_entity_poly.pdbx_seq_one_letter_code
_entity_poly.pdbx_strand_id
1 'polypeptide(L)'
;MAYSLVDVLVFAPLAPLLALILFWFIQLLMIESLKHQLSKIWENHGALCRFSNFMGVFFQALAHVAGYTLTGIGVAEFSLSVD
;
A
#
# COMPACT_ATOMS: atom_id res chain seq x y z
N MET A 1 27.56 -20.33 12.13
CA MET A 1 26.67 -20.65 10.99
C MET A 1 27.33 -20.03 9.76
N ALA A 2 27.83 -20.84 8.81
CA ALA A 2 28.45 -20.28 7.60
C ALA A 2 27.33 -19.91 6.63
N TYR A 3 27.09 -18.62 6.44
CA TYR A 3 26.09 -18.13 5.49
C TYR A 3 26.58 -18.42 4.06
N SER A 4 25.72 -19.00 3.23
CA SER A 4 26.04 -19.20 1.82
C SER A 4 26.31 -17.84 1.17
N LEU A 5 27.35 -17.75 0.33
CA LEU A 5 27.65 -16.54 -0.45
C LEU A 5 26.44 -16.09 -1.28
N VAL A 6 25.62 -17.05 -1.74
CA VAL A 6 24.38 -16.78 -2.47
C VAL A 6 23.33 -16.13 -1.55
N ASP A 7 23.20 -16.55 -0.30
CA ASP A 7 22.26 -15.93 0.65
C ASP A 7 22.62 -14.47 0.92
N VAL A 8 23.91 -14.20 1.10
CA VAL A 8 24.39 -12.85 1.45
C VAL A 8 24.33 -11.90 0.25
N LEU A 9 24.70 -12.36 -0.95
CA LEU A 9 24.79 -11.49 -2.13
C LEU A 9 23.49 -11.41 -2.93
N VAL A 10 22.65 -12.44 -2.91
CA VAL A 10 21.44 -12.51 -3.73
C VAL A 10 20.19 -12.34 -2.88
N PHE A 11 19.98 -13.22 -1.90
CA PHE A 11 18.73 -13.23 -1.14
C PHE A 11 18.62 -12.07 -0.15
N ALA A 12 19.70 -11.68 0.53
CA ALA A 12 19.64 -10.59 1.52
C ALA A 12 19.27 -9.22 0.91
N PRO A 13 19.76 -8.82 -0.29
CA PRO A 13 19.31 -7.60 -0.97
C PRO A 13 17.93 -7.75 -1.65
N LEU A 14 17.59 -8.94 -2.17
CA LEU A 14 16.30 -9.17 -2.84
C LEU A 14 15.13 -9.28 -1.85
N ALA A 15 15.36 -9.81 -0.65
CA ALA A 15 14.33 -9.98 0.37
C ALA A 15 13.56 -8.67 0.70
N PRO A 16 14.22 -7.53 1.00
CA PRO A 16 13.50 -6.29 1.25
C PRO A 16 12.75 -5.77 0.02
N LEU A 17 13.28 -5.96 -1.20
CA LEU A 17 12.59 -5.58 -2.44
C LEU A 17 11.31 -6.42 -2.64
N LEU A 18 11.42 -7.74 -2.48
CA LEU A 18 10.29 -8.66 -2.59
C LEU A 18 9.25 -8.41 -1.49
N ALA A 19 9.69 -8.11 -0.27
CA ALA A 19 8.81 -7.73 0.84
C ALA A 19 8.06 -6.43 0.53
N LEU A 20 8.73 -5.43 -0.06
CA LEU A 20 8.12 -4.17 -0.45
C LEU A 20 7.08 -4.35 -1.57
N ILE A 21 7.39 -5.17 -2.58
CA ILE A 21 6.44 -5.53 -3.65
C ILE A 21 5.22 -6.27 -3.08
N LEU A 22 5.46 -7.27 -2.22
CA LEU A 22 4.40 -8.05 -1.59
C LEU A 22 3.50 -7.16 -0.71
N PHE A 23 4.10 -6.28 0.08
CA PHE A 23 3.39 -5.32 0.91
C PHE A 23 2.49 -4.42 0.05
N TRP A 24 3.01 -3.88 -1.06
CA TRP A 24 2.24 -3.06 -1.99
C TRP A 24 1.04 -3.83 -2.58
N PHE A 25 1.28 -5.08 -3.00
CA PHE A 25 0.23 -5.93 -3.58
C PHE A 25 -0.88 -6.23 -2.57
N ILE A 26 -0.55 -6.53 -1.31
CA ILE A 26 -1.52 -6.76 -0.24
C ILE A 26 -2.32 -5.48 0.04
N GLN A 27 -1.69 -4.31 0.05
CA GLN A 27 -2.39 -3.03 0.24
C GLN A 27 -3.42 -2.79 -0.87
N LEU A 28 -3.06 -3.03 -2.14
CA LEU A 28 -3.99 -2.89 -3.26
C LEU A 28 -5.18 -3.85 -3.15
N LEU A 29 -4.92 -5.13 -2.86
CA LEU A 29 -5.97 -6.14 -2.65
C LEU A 29 -6.92 -5.75 -1.52
N MET A 30 -6.37 -5.26 -0.41
CA MET A 30 -7.16 -4.82 0.73
C MET A 30 -8.04 -3.61 0.40
N ILE A 31 -7.49 -2.61 -0.31
CA ILE A 31 -8.24 -1.43 -0.73
C ILE A 31 -9.39 -1.82 -1.66
N GLU A 32 -9.14 -2.67 -2.66
CA GLU A 32 -10.16 -3.10 -3.60
C GLU A 32 -11.26 -3.93 -2.92
N SER A 33 -10.86 -4.84 -2.02
CA SER A 33 -11.80 -5.62 -1.21
C SER A 33 -12.66 -4.71 -0.32
N LEU A 34 -12.05 -3.72 0.32
CA LEU A 34 -12.75 -2.78 1.19
C LEU A 34 -13.74 -1.92 0.38
N LYS A 35 -13.33 -1.39 -0.78
CA LYS A 35 -14.22 -0.66 -1.69
C LYS A 35 -15.42 -1.50 -2.10
N HIS A 36 -15.19 -2.77 -2.46
CA HIS A 36 -16.25 -3.69 -2.84
C HIS A 36 -17.25 -3.97 -1.71
N GLN A 37 -16.80 -4.04 -0.44
CA GLN A 37 -17.71 -4.22 0.69
C GLN A 37 -18.43 -2.92 1.07
N LEU A 38 -17.73 -1.79 1.01
CA LEU A 38 -18.30 -0.48 1.33
C LEU A 38 -19.38 -0.04 0.33
N SER A 39 -19.23 -0.39 -0.95
CA SER A 39 -20.25 -0.08 -1.97
C SER A 39 -21.60 -0.75 -1.67
N LYS A 40 -21.59 -1.94 -1.06
CA LYS A 40 -22.82 -2.66 -0.66
C LYS A 40 -23.61 -1.97 0.45
N ILE A 41 -22.95 -1.14 1.26
CA ILE A 41 -23.55 -0.46 2.41
C ILE A 41 -23.65 1.06 2.21
N TRP A 42 -23.30 1.55 1.03
CA TRP A 42 -23.19 2.98 0.72
C TRP A 42 -24.47 3.78 1.03
N GLU A 43 -25.62 3.28 0.58
CA GLU A 43 -26.93 3.93 0.74
C GLU A 43 -27.30 4.16 2.22
N ASN A 44 -26.88 3.26 3.11
CA ASN A 44 -27.23 3.32 4.53
C ASN A 44 -26.13 3.97 5.39
N HIS A 45 -24.88 3.98 4.90
CA HIS A 45 -23.70 4.34 5.70
C HIS A 45 -22.69 5.21 4.95
N GLY A 46 -23.15 6.15 4.11
CA GLY A 46 -22.27 7.00 3.29
C GLY A 46 -21.16 7.74 4.07
N ALA A 47 -21.42 8.18 5.31
CA ALA A 47 -20.39 8.82 6.15
C ALA A 47 -19.23 7.87 6.50
N LEU A 48 -19.54 6.61 6.84
CA LEU A 48 -18.54 5.58 7.14
C LEU A 48 -17.74 5.22 5.88
N CYS A 49 -18.43 5.10 4.74
CA CYS A 49 -17.77 4.76 3.47
C CYS A 49 -16.80 5.87 3.04
N ARG A 50 -17.20 7.14 3.13
CA ARG A 50 -16.32 8.29 2.87
C ARG A 50 -15.14 8.36 3.82
N PHE A 51 -15.35 8.13 5.11
CA PHE A 51 -14.26 8.08 6.10
C PHE A 51 -13.26 6.95 5.80
N SER A 52 -13.76 5.75 5.48
CA SER A 52 -12.92 4.60 5.16
C SER A 52 -12.09 4.84 3.90
N ASN A 53 -12.68 5.48 2.88
CA ASN A 53 -11.98 5.88 1.66
C ASN A 53 -10.88 6.91 1.95
N PHE A 54 -11.18 7.92 2.78
CA PHE A 54 -10.18 8.89 3.26
C PHE A 54 -9.01 8.20 3.99
N MET A 55 -9.29 7.27 4.90
CA MET A 55 -8.25 6.51 5.61
C MET A 55 -7.37 5.71 4.64
N GLY A 56 -7.96 5.11 3.60
CA GLY A 56 -7.21 4.43 2.54
C GLY A 56 -6.21 5.36 1.84
N VAL A 57 -6.67 6.52 1.40
CA VAL A 57 -5.81 7.54 0.74
C VAL A 57 -4.74 8.09 1.70
N PHE A 58 -5.08 8.29 2.98
CA PHE A 58 -4.14 8.75 3.99
C PHE A 58 -2.97 7.77 4.19
N PHE A 59 -3.27 6.47 4.36
CA PHE A 59 -2.22 5.46 4.50
C PHE A 59 -1.39 5.28 3.22
N GLN A 60 -2.02 5.42 2.05
CA GLN A 60 -1.31 5.42 0.79
C GLN A 60 -0.33 6.60 0.72
N ALA A 61 -0.76 7.82 1.07
CA ALA A 61 0.10 8.99 1.13
C ALA A 61 1.28 8.81 2.12
N LEU A 62 1.04 8.23 3.30
CA LEU A 62 2.12 7.90 4.24
C LEU A 62 3.13 6.90 3.67
N ALA A 63 2.65 5.84 3.01
CA ALA A 63 3.53 4.86 2.36
C ALA A 63 4.39 5.52 1.27
N HIS A 64 3.83 6.46 0.51
CA HIS A 64 4.58 7.25 -0.46
C HIS A 64 5.59 8.20 0.17
N VAL A 65 5.26 8.88 1.27
CA VAL A 65 6.22 9.73 2.00
C VAL A 65 7.38 8.90 2.54
N ALA A 66 7.09 7.72 3.10
CA ALA A 66 8.13 6.79 3.54
C ALA A 66 8.99 6.29 2.36
N GLY A 67 8.36 5.92 1.24
CA GLY A 67 9.06 5.54 0.01
C GLY A 67 9.94 6.65 -0.55
N TYR A 68 9.45 7.89 -0.56
CA TYR A 68 10.23 9.07 -0.96
C TYR A 68 11.44 9.29 -0.06
N THR A 69 11.26 9.18 1.25
CA THR A 69 12.35 9.34 2.23
C THR A 69 13.47 8.32 1.98
N LEU A 70 13.12 7.11 1.54
CA LEU A 70 14.08 6.03 1.28
C LEU A 70 14.72 6.09 -0.12
N THR A 71 13.99 6.57 -1.13
CA THR A 71 14.40 6.46 -2.55
C THR A 71 14.69 7.79 -3.23
N GLY A 72 14.23 8.91 -2.68
CA GLY A 72 14.26 10.23 -3.31
C GLY A 72 13.29 10.40 -4.50
N ILE A 73 12.49 9.38 -4.81
CA ILE A 73 11.55 9.37 -5.94
C ILE A 73 10.12 9.45 -5.40
N GLY A 74 9.38 10.49 -5.81
CA GLY A 74 8.04 10.79 -5.31
C GLY A 74 6.95 10.48 -6.33
N VAL A 75 5.70 10.42 -5.87
CA VAL A 75 4.52 10.38 -6.74
C VAL A 75 3.96 11.78 -6.93
N ALA A 76 3.66 12.14 -8.18
CA ALA A 76 3.23 13.47 -8.57
C ALA A 76 1.74 13.75 -8.31
N GLU A 77 0.89 12.71 -8.25
CA GLU A 77 -0.57 12.86 -8.13
C GLU A 77 -1.19 11.81 -7.22
N PHE A 78 -2.09 12.26 -6.35
CA PHE A 78 -3.00 11.43 -5.58
C PHE A 78 -4.42 11.66 -6.09
N SER A 79 -5.06 10.62 -6.62
CA SER A 79 -6.47 10.69 -7.06
C SER A 79 -7.38 10.23 -5.92
N LEU A 80 -8.30 11.11 -5.52
CA LEU A 80 -9.32 10.86 -4.51
C LEU A 80 -10.65 10.66 -5.26
N SER A 81 -11.05 9.41 -5.49
CA SER A 81 -12.36 9.13 -6.10
C SER A 81 -13.43 9.16 -5.02
N VAL A 82 -14.45 10.01 -5.21
CA VAL A 82 -15.61 10.18 -4.32
C VAL A 82 -16.87 9.53 -4.92
N ASP A 83 -16.72 8.86 -6.07
CA ASP A 83 -17.81 8.18 -6.78
C ASP A 83 -18.20 6.86 -6.11
#